data_AF-A0A538AAY0-F1
#
_entry.id   AF-A0A538AAY0-F1
#
_cell.length_a   1.000
_cell.length_b   1.000
_cell.length_c   1.000
_cell.angle_alpha   90.00
_cell.angle_beta   90.00
_cell.angle_gamma   90.00
#
_symmetry.space_group_name_H-M   'P 1'
#
loop_
_entity.id
_entity.type
_entity.pdbx_description
1 polymer ?
#
loop_
_entity_poly.entity_id
_entity_poly.type
_entity_poly.pdbx_seq_one_letter_code
_entity_poly.pdbx_strand_id
1 'polypeptide(L)'
;MPRPLRIQVPGGLYHVTAHCNTGRLLFSDDAERDEFLCIATDLIAGRAWSCRAYCLLTTHYHLLVETPEPDLAAGMRYLNGCYAQRINWRRGEKGHLFEGRYHAVMAEGDEHRTELQRYIAMNPVRASLVARPEDWRWSSYRALLGLARAPAFLDVEGALLDFAGRDDEARARLRSFVEDALLSSGEDEIGKAA
;
A
#
# COMPACT_ATOMS: atom_id res chain seq x y z
N MET A 1 0.71 -23.50 -16.35
CA MET A 1 -0.55 -23.55 -15.57
C MET A 1 -1.43 -22.37 -15.95
N PRO A 2 -2.76 -22.54 -16.07
CA PRO A 2 -3.67 -21.41 -16.16
C PRO A 2 -3.51 -20.55 -14.90
N ARG A 3 -3.39 -19.24 -15.08
CA ARG A 3 -3.24 -18.31 -13.95
C ARG A 3 -4.58 -18.19 -13.22
N PRO A 4 -4.59 -18.16 -11.87
CA PRO A 4 -5.81 -17.97 -11.10
C PRO A 4 -6.59 -16.73 -11.56
N LEU A 5 -7.92 -16.85 -11.54
CA LEU A 5 -8.82 -15.72 -11.81
C LEU A 5 -8.65 -14.67 -10.71
N ARG A 6 -8.65 -13.39 -11.11
CA ARG A 6 -8.70 -12.29 -10.15
C ARG A 6 -10.15 -12.03 -9.78
N ILE A 7 -10.49 -12.38 -8.55
CA ILE A 7 -11.81 -12.09 -7.99
C ILE A 7 -11.93 -10.57 -7.85
N GLN A 8 -12.87 -9.98 -8.58
CA GLN A 8 -13.20 -8.56 -8.53
C GLN A 8 -14.69 -8.46 -8.25
N VAL A 9 -15.06 -7.84 -7.14
CA VAL A 9 -16.45 -7.69 -6.70
C VAL A 9 -16.71 -6.22 -6.37
N PRO A 10 -17.94 -5.72 -6.60
CA PRO A 10 -18.34 -4.41 -6.12
C PRO A 10 -18.13 -4.28 -4.60
N GLY A 11 -17.58 -3.15 -4.15
CA GLY A 11 -17.26 -2.90 -2.74
C GLY A 11 -16.12 -3.76 -2.17
N GLY A 12 -15.36 -4.46 -3.03
CA GLY A 12 -14.26 -5.30 -2.58
C GLY A 12 -13.09 -4.47 -2.03
N LEU A 13 -12.56 -4.86 -0.88
CA LEU A 13 -11.31 -4.32 -0.34
C LEU A 13 -10.14 -5.25 -0.67
N TYR A 14 -9.06 -4.69 -1.19
CA TYR A 14 -7.93 -5.43 -1.72
C TYR A 14 -6.61 -4.96 -1.15
N HIS A 15 -5.80 -5.89 -0.66
CA HIS A 15 -4.36 -5.67 -0.49
C HIS A 15 -3.66 -5.92 -1.82
N VAL A 16 -3.05 -4.88 -2.35
CA VAL A 16 -2.37 -4.86 -3.65
C VAL A 16 -0.88 -4.65 -3.46
N THR A 17 -0.07 -5.46 -4.13
CA THR A 17 1.39 -5.33 -4.14
C THR A 17 1.91 -5.39 -5.57
N ALA A 18 2.91 -4.58 -5.90
CA ALA A 18 3.65 -4.73 -7.15
C ALA A 18 5.15 -4.47 -6.95
N HIS A 19 5.97 -5.37 -7.50
CA HIS A 19 7.42 -5.32 -7.43
C HIS A 19 8.02 -4.84 -8.76
N CYS A 20 9.11 -4.08 -8.68
CA CYS A 20 9.95 -3.82 -9.83
C CYS A 20 10.75 -5.07 -10.24
N ASN A 21 11.25 -5.07 -11.46
CA ASN A 21 12.18 -6.10 -11.92
C ASN A 21 13.42 -6.22 -11.02
N THR A 22 13.92 -7.44 -10.87
CA THR A 22 15.14 -7.74 -10.09
C THR A 22 16.31 -6.86 -10.53
N GLY A 23 17.02 -6.30 -9.55
CA GLY A 23 18.15 -5.40 -9.78
C GLY A 23 17.76 -3.97 -10.20
N ARG A 24 16.46 -3.63 -10.27
CA ARG A 24 15.98 -2.26 -10.46
C ARG A 24 15.44 -1.67 -9.16
N LEU A 25 15.32 -0.35 -9.13
CA LEU A 25 14.58 0.38 -8.09
C LEU A 25 13.24 0.81 -8.66
N LEU A 26 12.17 0.56 -7.92
CA LEU A 26 10.86 1.10 -8.25
C LEU A 26 10.84 2.61 -7.99
N PHE A 27 11.46 3.03 -6.89
CA PHE A 27 11.64 4.40 -6.47
C PHE A 27 13.12 4.64 -6.15
N SER A 28 13.77 5.44 -6.97
CA SER A 28 15.18 5.84 -6.80
C SER A 28 15.33 7.06 -5.91
N ASP A 29 14.32 7.92 -5.86
CA ASP A 29 14.29 9.12 -5.03
C ASP A 29 12.86 9.46 -4.57
N ASP A 30 12.78 10.49 -3.74
CA ASP A 30 11.53 11.01 -3.18
C ASP A 30 10.60 11.62 -4.24
N ALA A 31 11.15 12.23 -5.30
CA ALA A 31 10.36 12.82 -6.37
C ALA A 31 9.62 11.75 -7.20
N GLU A 32 10.20 10.57 -7.36
CA GLU A 32 9.50 9.44 -7.98
C GLU A 32 8.39 8.86 -7.10
N ARG A 33 8.52 8.92 -5.78
CA ARG A 33 7.43 8.56 -4.87
C ARG A 33 6.30 9.58 -4.94
N ASP A 34 6.63 10.86 -4.98
CA ASP A 34 5.65 11.93 -5.18
C ASP A 34 4.91 11.77 -6.52
N GLU A 35 5.63 11.43 -7.60
CA GLU A 35 5.04 11.14 -8.91
C GLU A 35 4.03 9.99 -8.84
N PHE A 36 4.37 8.91 -8.14
CA PHE A 36 3.45 7.78 -7.94
C PHE A 36 2.21 8.19 -7.13
N LEU A 37 2.39 8.93 -6.05
CA LEU A 37 1.28 9.43 -5.23
C LEU A 37 0.37 10.37 -6.02
N CYS A 38 0.91 11.18 -6.93
CA CYS A 38 0.11 12.01 -7.83
C CYS A 38 -0.78 11.15 -8.73
N ILE A 39 -0.22 10.14 -9.41
CA ILE A 39 -0.99 9.25 -10.28
C ILE A 39 -2.03 8.45 -9.48
N ALA A 40 -1.66 7.98 -8.28
CA ALA A 40 -2.57 7.28 -7.39
C ALA A 40 -3.73 8.18 -6.96
N THR A 41 -3.46 9.46 -6.66
CA THR A 41 -4.50 10.45 -6.31
C THR A 41 -5.52 10.60 -7.44
N ASP A 42 -5.03 10.83 -8.67
CA ASP A 42 -5.90 11.00 -9.84
C ASP A 42 -6.73 9.75 -10.13
N LEU A 43 -6.10 8.58 -10.03
CA LEU A 43 -6.76 7.30 -10.23
C LEU A 43 -7.88 7.06 -9.20
N ILE A 44 -7.55 7.21 -7.92
CA ILE A 44 -8.45 6.89 -6.82
C ILE A 44 -9.66 7.83 -6.87
N ALA A 45 -9.41 9.13 -7.06
CA ALA A 45 -10.48 10.11 -7.22
C ALA A 45 -11.34 9.82 -8.47
N GLY A 46 -10.71 9.56 -9.61
CA GLY A 46 -11.41 9.32 -10.88
C GLY A 46 -12.25 8.04 -10.93
N ARG A 47 -11.99 7.08 -10.03
CA ARG A 47 -12.73 5.81 -9.92
C ARG A 47 -13.58 5.70 -8.66
N ALA A 48 -13.62 6.75 -7.83
CA ALA A 48 -14.24 6.73 -6.51
C ALA A 48 -13.75 5.55 -5.65
N TRP A 49 -12.48 5.16 -5.79
CA TRP A 49 -11.86 4.19 -4.89
C TRP A 49 -11.64 4.84 -3.52
N SER A 50 -11.53 4.01 -2.48
CA SER A 50 -11.04 4.44 -1.17
C SER A 50 -9.72 3.74 -0.89
N CYS A 51 -8.72 4.45 -0.34
CA CYS A 51 -7.48 3.84 0.10
C CYS A 51 -7.35 3.94 1.61
N ARG A 52 -7.33 2.81 2.31
CA ARG A 52 -7.24 2.76 3.78
C ARG A 52 -5.80 2.74 4.28
N ALA A 53 -4.88 2.17 3.51
CA ALA A 53 -3.45 2.18 3.84
C ALA A 53 -2.58 2.11 2.60
N TYR A 54 -1.36 2.64 2.67
CA TYR A 54 -0.33 2.48 1.65
C TYR A 54 1.08 2.48 2.24
N CYS A 55 2.02 1.87 1.53
CA CYS A 55 3.44 1.99 1.80
C CYS A 55 4.25 1.88 0.49
N LEU A 56 5.05 2.90 0.17
CA LEU A 56 5.98 2.89 -0.95
C LEU A 56 7.38 2.60 -0.41
N LEU A 57 7.98 1.48 -0.82
CA LEU A 57 9.33 1.09 -0.40
C LEU A 57 10.34 1.54 -1.45
N THR A 58 11.42 0.80 -1.63
CA THR A 58 12.41 1.06 -2.68
C THR A 58 12.13 0.24 -3.94
N THR A 59 11.74 -1.03 -3.77
CA THR A 59 11.56 -1.99 -4.87
C THR A 59 10.11 -2.38 -5.13
N HIS A 60 9.19 -2.00 -4.25
CA HIS A 60 7.77 -2.34 -4.37
C HIS A 60 6.90 -1.36 -3.60
N TYR A 61 5.59 -1.50 -3.75
CA TYR A 61 4.62 -0.80 -2.94
C TYR A 61 3.53 -1.75 -2.45
N HIS A 62 2.83 -1.32 -1.41
CA HIS A 62 1.57 -1.90 -0.94
C HIS A 62 0.46 -0.85 -0.92
N LEU A 63 -0.74 -1.26 -1.32
CA LEU A 63 -1.97 -0.47 -1.20
C LEU A 63 -3.05 -1.35 -0.56
N LEU A 64 -3.88 -0.77 0.31
CA LEU A 64 -5.13 -1.35 0.77
C LEU A 64 -6.26 -0.48 0.22
N VAL A 65 -6.90 -0.94 -0.85
CA VAL A 65 -7.86 -0.15 -1.64
C VAL A 65 -9.20 -0.85 -1.79
N GLU A 66 -10.27 -0.08 -1.58
CA GLU A 66 -11.65 -0.49 -1.79
C GLU A 66 -12.11 0.02 -3.15
N THR A 67 -12.67 -0.87 -3.95
CA THR A 67 -13.18 -0.55 -5.28
C THR A 67 -14.71 -0.66 -5.27
N PRO A 68 -15.47 0.43 -5.50
CA PRO A 68 -16.92 0.37 -5.53
C PRO A 68 -17.43 -0.51 -6.68
N GLU A 69 -16.70 -0.50 -7.80
CA GLU A 69 -16.95 -1.34 -8.98
C GLU A 69 -15.86 -2.41 -9.12
N PRO A 70 -16.11 -3.52 -9.83
CA PRO A 70 -15.15 -4.62 -10.01
C PRO A 70 -14.07 -4.28 -11.06
N ASP A 71 -13.39 -3.13 -10.88
CA ASP A 71 -12.52 -2.51 -11.89
C ASP A 71 -11.03 -2.41 -11.47
N LEU A 72 -10.64 -3.08 -10.38
CA LEU A 72 -9.27 -3.13 -9.84
C LEU A 72 -8.21 -3.35 -10.94
N ALA A 73 -8.44 -4.30 -11.84
CA ALA A 73 -7.49 -4.62 -12.91
C ALA A 73 -7.31 -3.50 -13.92
N ALA A 74 -8.39 -2.77 -14.23
CA ALA A 74 -8.31 -1.61 -15.11
C ALA A 74 -7.57 -0.46 -14.42
N GLY A 75 -7.85 -0.20 -13.15
CA GLY A 75 -7.18 0.84 -12.37
C GLY A 75 -5.69 0.56 -12.15
N MET A 76 -5.33 -0.66 -11.76
CA MET A 76 -3.92 -1.03 -11.56
C MET A 76 -3.12 -1.05 -12.87
N ARG A 77 -3.76 -1.38 -14.01
CA ARG A 77 -3.13 -1.25 -15.33
C ARG A 77 -2.83 0.22 -15.64
N TYR A 78 -3.73 1.13 -15.30
CA TYR A 78 -3.52 2.57 -15.46
C TYR A 78 -2.38 3.07 -14.55
N LEU A 79 -2.46 2.83 -13.23
CA LEU A 79 -1.45 3.28 -12.26
C LEU A 79 -0.04 2.84 -12.64
N ASN A 80 0.16 1.52 -12.80
CA ASN A 80 1.47 0.97 -13.12
C ASN A 80 1.93 1.37 -14.52
N GLY A 81 1.01 1.45 -15.48
CA GLY A 81 1.31 1.84 -16.85
C GLY A 81 1.78 3.28 -16.96
N CYS A 82 1.05 4.21 -16.35
CA CYS A 82 1.40 5.63 -16.33
C CYS A 82 2.71 5.86 -15.58
N TYR A 83 2.86 5.27 -14.39
CA TYR A 83 4.08 5.42 -13.61
C TYR A 83 5.31 4.88 -14.35
N ALA A 84 5.22 3.65 -14.90
CA ALA A 84 6.33 3.06 -15.64
C ALA A 84 6.74 3.89 -16.86
N GLN A 85 5.77 4.46 -17.59
CA GLN A 85 6.06 5.33 -18.73
C GLN A 85 6.77 6.62 -18.30
N ARG A 86 6.26 7.30 -17.27
CA ARG A 86 6.86 8.56 -16.77
C ARG A 86 8.28 8.33 -16.24
N ILE A 87 8.49 7.27 -15.49
CA ILE A 87 9.81 6.96 -14.91
C ILE A 87 10.81 6.48 -15.95
N ASN A 88 10.42 5.60 -16.88
CA ASN A 88 11.31 5.21 -17.97
C ASN A 88 11.71 6.43 -18.82
N TRP A 89 10.77 7.34 -19.11
CA TRP A 89 11.08 8.59 -19.79
C TRP A 89 12.07 9.45 -18.99
N ARG A 90 11.80 9.68 -17.70
CA ARG A 90 12.64 10.49 -16.81
C ARG A 90 14.06 9.92 -16.67
N ARG A 91 14.19 8.59 -16.61
CA ARG A 91 15.48 7.90 -16.46
C ARG A 91 16.19 7.61 -17.79
N GLY A 92 15.56 7.87 -18.93
CA GLY A 92 16.09 7.47 -20.25
C GLY A 92 16.16 5.95 -20.45
N GLU A 93 15.39 5.19 -19.67
CA GLU A 93 15.40 3.73 -19.67
C GLU A 93 14.34 3.16 -20.62
N LYS A 94 14.55 1.92 -21.08
CA LYS A 94 13.58 1.18 -21.90
C LYS A 94 13.26 -0.16 -21.22
N GLY A 95 12.09 -0.71 -21.52
CA GLY A 95 11.65 -2.02 -21.03
C GLY A 95 10.74 -1.97 -19.80
N HIS A 96 10.47 -3.15 -19.23
CA HIS A 96 9.51 -3.30 -18.15
C HIS A 96 10.06 -2.80 -16.81
N LEU A 97 9.39 -1.84 -16.18
CA LEU A 97 9.72 -1.39 -14.81
C LEU A 97 9.30 -2.43 -13.76
N PHE A 98 8.07 -2.92 -13.88
CA PHE A 98 7.50 -3.96 -13.02
C PHE A 98 7.90 -5.36 -13.48
N GLU A 99 8.13 -6.26 -12.53
CA GLU A 99 8.46 -7.68 -12.79
C GLU A 99 7.33 -8.40 -13.53
N GLY A 100 6.10 -8.01 -13.22
CA GLY A 100 4.93 -8.58 -13.85
C GLY A 100 3.69 -7.79 -13.50
N ARG A 101 2.57 -8.51 -13.46
CA ARG A 101 1.32 -7.92 -13.02
C ARG A 101 1.35 -7.78 -11.49
N TYR A 102 0.59 -6.83 -10.97
CA TYR A 102 0.33 -6.72 -9.53
C TYR A 102 -0.26 -8.03 -8.97
N HIS A 103 0.03 -8.28 -7.70
CA HIS A 103 -0.63 -9.25 -6.83
C HIS A 103 -1.76 -8.56 -6.08
N ALA A 104 -2.89 -9.25 -5.89
CA ALA A 104 -3.99 -8.73 -5.09
C ALA A 104 -4.69 -9.85 -4.32
N VAL A 105 -4.97 -9.61 -3.04
CA VAL A 105 -5.74 -10.48 -2.16
C VAL A 105 -6.91 -9.68 -1.62
N MET A 106 -8.10 -10.27 -1.59
CA MET A 106 -9.26 -9.63 -0.98
C MET A 106 -9.13 -9.69 0.55
N ALA A 107 -9.36 -8.57 1.22
CA ALA A 107 -9.42 -8.50 2.66
C ALA A 107 -10.83 -8.91 3.13
N GLU A 108 -10.91 -9.90 4.02
CA GLU A 108 -12.16 -10.51 4.47
C GLU A 108 -12.27 -10.44 5.99
N GLY A 109 -13.35 -9.84 6.51
CA GLY A 109 -13.54 -9.68 7.95
C GLY A 109 -12.63 -8.59 8.56
N ASP A 110 -12.93 -8.22 9.80
CA ASP A 110 -12.32 -7.06 10.44
C ASP A 110 -10.89 -7.36 10.90
N GLU A 111 -10.66 -8.55 11.43
CA GLU A 111 -9.33 -9.02 11.87
C GLU A 111 -8.32 -9.06 10.71
N HIS A 112 -8.70 -9.56 9.54
CA HIS A 112 -7.80 -9.56 8.38
C HIS A 112 -7.46 -8.14 7.94
N ARG A 113 -8.41 -7.19 8.03
CA ARG A 113 -8.17 -5.80 7.65
C ARG A 113 -7.20 -5.10 8.59
N THR A 114 -7.36 -5.27 9.91
CA THR A 114 -6.42 -4.70 10.89
C THR A 114 -5.02 -5.30 10.74
N GLU A 115 -4.93 -6.62 10.52
CA GLU A 115 -3.67 -7.31 10.22
C GLU A 115 -2.97 -6.79 8.97
N LEU A 116 -3.71 -6.56 7.88
CA LEU A 116 -3.17 -5.95 6.67
C LEU A 116 -2.68 -4.52 6.91
N GLN A 117 -3.43 -3.71 7.65
CA GLN A 117 -2.99 -2.35 8.02
C GLN A 117 -1.68 -2.38 8.82
N ARG A 118 -1.57 -3.31 9.79
CA ARG A 118 -0.33 -3.53 10.57
C ARG A 118 0.83 -3.99 9.69
N TYR A 119 0.59 -4.97 8.83
CA TYR A 119 1.58 -5.47 7.87
C TYR A 119 2.11 -4.35 6.98
N ILE A 120 1.23 -3.52 6.42
CA ILE A 120 1.60 -2.39 5.56
C ILE A 120 2.41 -1.35 6.35
N ALA A 121 2.00 -1.02 7.58
CA ALA A 121 2.74 -0.09 8.43
C ALA A 121 4.15 -0.59 8.77
N MET A 122 4.30 -1.89 9.01
CA MET A 122 5.55 -2.53 9.43
C MET A 122 6.51 -2.84 8.28
N ASN A 123 6.07 -2.77 7.03
CA ASN A 123 6.89 -3.11 5.87
C ASN A 123 8.24 -2.37 5.79
N PRO A 124 8.32 -1.05 6.06
CA PRO A 124 9.59 -0.34 6.07
C PRO A 124 10.59 -0.87 7.10
N VAL A 125 10.10 -1.31 8.27
CA VAL A 125 10.91 -1.91 9.33
C VAL A 125 11.41 -3.29 8.89
N ARG A 126 10.52 -4.13 8.35
CA ARG A 126 10.88 -5.45 7.81
C ARG A 126 11.87 -5.37 6.66
N ALA A 127 11.80 -4.31 5.85
CA ALA A 127 12.75 -4.02 4.79
C ALA A 127 14.04 -3.36 5.29
N SER A 128 14.23 -3.21 6.62
CA SER A 128 15.38 -2.57 7.25
C SER A 128 15.65 -1.13 6.76
N LEU A 129 14.60 -0.42 6.33
CA LEU A 129 14.71 0.97 5.87
C LEU A 129 14.68 1.96 7.04
N VAL A 130 14.00 1.61 8.12
CA VAL A 130 13.83 2.40 9.35
C VAL A 130 13.69 1.49 10.57
N ALA A 131 13.95 2.03 11.76
CA ALA A 131 13.76 1.30 13.01
C ALA A 131 12.30 1.28 13.50
N ARG A 132 11.55 2.36 13.22
CA ARG A 132 10.14 2.50 13.62
C ARG A 132 9.27 2.82 12.42
N PRO A 133 8.01 2.35 12.37
CA PRO A 133 7.12 2.59 11.25
C PRO A 133 6.81 4.08 11.03
N GLU A 134 6.75 4.91 12.09
CA GLU A 134 6.54 6.35 11.94
C GLU A 134 7.74 7.10 11.32
N ASP A 135 8.93 6.51 11.27
CA ASP A 135 10.10 7.13 10.65
C ASP A 135 10.03 7.07 9.11
N TRP A 136 9.17 6.22 8.55
CA TRP A 136 8.98 6.11 7.11
C TRP A 136 7.88 7.06 6.61
N ARG A 137 8.28 8.19 6.02
CA ARG A 137 7.34 9.19 5.47
C ARG A 137 6.51 8.69 4.29
N TRP A 138 6.95 7.64 3.61
CA TRP A 138 6.33 7.09 2.40
C TRP A 138 5.30 6.00 2.70
N SER A 139 4.64 6.10 3.86
CA SER A 139 3.59 5.22 4.34
C SER A 139 2.42 6.04 4.88
N SER A 140 1.21 5.50 4.83
CA SER A 140 0.02 6.10 5.42
C SER A 140 0.08 6.15 6.95
N TYR A 141 0.94 5.37 7.61
CA TYR A 141 0.92 5.17 9.06
C TYR A 141 0.98 6.49 9.85
N ARG A 142 1.88 7.41 9.46
CA ARG A 142 1.99 8.72 10.11
C ARG A 142 0.69 9.53 10.02
N ALA A 143 0.02 9.50 8.87
CA ALA A 143 -1.25 10.20 8.66
C ALA A 143 -2.39 9.54 9.43
N LEU A 144 -2.42 8.20 9.48
CA LEU A 144 -3.36 7.43 10.30
C LEU A 144 -3.15 7.64 11.80
N LEU A 145 -1.97 8.06 12.25
CA LEU A 145 -1.71 8.50 13.62
C LEU A 145 -1.91 10.00 13.87
N GLY A 146 -2.21 10.79 12.83
CA GLY A 146 -2.38 12.24 12.95
C GLY A 146 -1.05 13.01 13.05
N LEU A 147 0.07 12.35 12.80
CA LEU A 147 1.43 12.92 12.84
C LEU A 147 1.84 13.61 11.53
N ALA A 148 1.02 13.48 10.49
CA ALA A 148 1.22 14.10 9.19
C ALA A 148 -0.13 14.36 8.50
N ARG A 149 -0.14 15.30 7.56
CA ARG A 149 -1.32 15.53 6.71
C ARG A 149 -1.57 14.29 5.83
N ALA A 150 -2.81 13.81 5.85
CA ALA A 150 -3.25 12.75 4.95
C ALA A 150 -3.26 13.23 3.49
N PRO A 151 -2.74 12.44 2.53
CA PRO A 151 -3.01 12.66 1.12
C PRO A 151 -4.52 12.62 0.86
N ALA A 152 -5.00 13.34 -0.14
CA ALA A 152 -6.44 13.46 -0.42
C ALA A 152 -7.13 12.13 -0.74
N PHE A 153 -6.39 11.14 -1.23
CA PHE A 153 -6.90 9.82 -1.56
C PHE A 153 -6.96 8.86 -0.35
N LEU A 154 -6.36 9.22 0.79
CA LEU A 154 -6.31 8.38 1.97
C LEU A 154 -7.61 8.54 2.78
N ASP A 155 -8.36 7.45 2.88
CA ASP A 155 -9.55 7.32 3.70
C ASP A 155 -9.18 6.98 5.15
N VAL A 156 -8.86 8.02 5.91
CA VAL A 156 -8.49 7.90 7.32
C VAL A 156 -9.67 7.36 8.15
N GLU A 157 -10.90 7.78 7.85
CA GLU A 157 -12.07 7.31 8.58
C GLU A 157 -12.32 5.82 8.36
N GLY A 158 -12.30 5.37 7.10
CA GLY A 158 -12.43 3.95 6.75
C GLY A 158 -11.34 3.07 7.35
N ALA A 159 -10.11 3.59 7.42
CA ALA A 159 -9.00 2.90 8.07
C ALA A 159 -9.19 2.76 9.59
N LEU A 160 -9.61 3.83 10.27
CA LEU A 160 -9.81 3.83 11.73
C LEU A 160 -11.05 3.06 12.16
N LEU A 161 -12.06 2.94 11.30
CA LEU A 161 -13.25 2.12 11.56
C LEU A 161 -12.89 0.66 11.87
N ASP A 162 -11.85 0.12 11.25
CA ASP A 162 -11.34 -1.23 11.53
C ASP A 162 -10.79 -1.36 12.97
N PHE A 163 -10.52 -0.24 13.65
CA PHE A 163 -10.09 -0.16 15.05
C PHE A 163 -11.19 0.35 15.99
N ALA A 164 -12.45 0.07 15.63
CA ALA A 164 -13.65 0.36 16.44
C ALA A 164 -13.81 1.84 16.83
N GLY A 165 -13.51 2.77 15.92
CA GLY A 165 -13.75 4.19 16.14
C GLY A 165 -13.33 5.08 14.97
N ARG A 166 -13.39 6.39 15.18
CA ARG A 166 -12.91 7.42 14.22
C ARG A 166 -12.11 8.54 14.91
N ASP A 167 -11.79 8.32 16.17
CA ASP A 167 -11.27 9.30 17.11
C ASP A 167 -9.85 8.94 17.56
N ASP A 168 -9.35 9.65 18.55
CA ASP A 168 -8.02 9.43 19.11
C ASP A 168 -7.89 8.06 19.80
N GLU A 169 -9.00 7.45 20.26
CA GLU A 169 -8.97 6.09 20.80
C GLU A 169 -8.68 5.06 19.71
N ALA A 170 -9.31 5.20 18.53
CA ALA A 170 -9.02 4.33 17.39
C ALA A 170 -7.55 4.47 16.95
N ARG A 171 -7.00 5.69 16.96
CA ARG A 171 -5.57 5.92 16.68
C ARG A 171 -4.67 5.28 17.73
N ALA A 172 -5.05 5.33 19.01
CA ALA A 172 -4.31 4.67 20.10
C ALA A 172 -4.32 3.15 19.95
N ARG A 173 -5.47 2.55 19.58
CA ARG A 173 -5.57 1.11 19.29
C ARG A 173 -4.72 0.70 18.09
N LEU A 174 -4.77 1.46 16.99
CA LEU A 174 -3.88 1.25 15.83
C LEU A 174 -2.41 1.33 16.24
N ARG A 175 -2.02 2.34 17.03
CA ARG A 175 -0.63 2.48 17.50
C ARG A 175 -0.20 1.27 18.31
N SER A 176 -0.95 0.92 19.36
CA SER A 176 -0.65 -0.23 20.21
C SER A 176 -0.53 -1.51 19.39
N PHE A 177 -1.48 -1.75 18.49
CA PHE A 177 -1.51 -2.96 17.67
C PHE A 177 -0.28 -3.11 16.74
N VAL A 178 0.23 -1.99 16.22
CA VAL A 178 1.45 -1.96 15.41
C VAL A 178 2.71 -2.08 16.26
N GLU A 179 2.75 -1.41 17.42
CA GLU A 179 3.88 -1.49 18.36
C GLU A 179 4.04 -2.89 18.96
N ASP A 180 2.94 -3.60 19.23
CA ASP A 180 2.97 -4.99 19.70
C ASP A 180 3.71 -5.90 18.70
N ALA A 181 3.59 -5.63 17.40
CA ALA A 181 4.33 -6.37 16.38
C ALA A 181 5.83 -6.04 16.37
N LEU A 182 6.26 -4.84 16.76
CA LEU A 182 7.69 -4.54 16.92
C LEU A 182 8.32 -5.38 18.04
N LEU A 183 7.55 -5.67 19.09
CA LEU A 183 7.99 -6.48 20.23
C LEU A 183 8.01 -7.98 19.89
N SER A 184 7.06 -8.47 19.07
CA SER A 184 7.01 -9.88 18.64
C SER A 184 7.89 -10.21 17.44
N SER A 185 8.27 -9.22 16.61
CA SER A 185 9.15 -9.44 15.44
C SER A 185 10.58 -9.91 15.79
N GLY A 186 10.91 -10.00 17.09
CA GLY A 186 12.12 -10.68 17.56
C GLY A 186 12.06 -12.22 17.43
N GLU A 187 10.88 -12.82 17.17
CA GLU A 187 10.70 -14.28 17.24
C GLU A 187 10.25 -14.97 15.93
N ASP A 188 9.74 -14.26 14.91
CA ASP A 188 9.16 -14.87 13.71
C ASP A 188 9.82 -14.43 12.39
N GLU A 189 11.03 -14.92 12.11
CA GLU A 189 11.43 -15.20 10.73
C GLU A 189 10.78 -16.52 10.29
N ILE A 190 9.91 -16.45 9.27
CA ILE A 190 9.56 -17.47 8.24
C ILE A 190 8.06 -17.35 7.93
N GLY A 191 7.72 -16.72 6.80
CA GLY A 191 6.33 -16.65 6.33
C GLY A 191 6.19 -15.96 4.99
N LYS A 192 6.52 -16.68 3.92
CA LYS A 192 6.42 -16.28 2.51
C LYS A 192 5.04 -15.70 2.17
N ALA A 193 5.02 -14.44 1.73
CA ALA A 193 4.07 -13.96 0.75
C ALA A 193 4.88 -13.42 -0.44
N ALA A 194 5.29 -14.36 -1.29
CA ALA A 194 5.88 -14.14 -2.61
C ALA A 194 5.03 -14.91 -3.63
#